data_AF-A0A7Y2DLX8-F1
#
_entry.id   AF-A0A7Y2DLX8-F1
#
_cell.length_a   1.000
_cell.length_b   1.000
_cell.length_c   1.000
_cell.angle_alpha   90.00
_cell.angle_beta   90.00
_cell.angle_gamma   90.00
#
_symmetry.space_group_name_H-M   'P 1'
#
loop_
_entity.id
_entity.type
_entity.pdbx_description
1 polymer ?
#
loop_
_entity_poly.entity_id
_entity_poly.type
_entity_poly.pdbx_seq_one_letter_code
_entity_poly.pdbx_strand_id
1 'polypeptide(L)'
;MAKHRARFNMKSEKGRSKGSRRQSSSRTTASFGLESHLESDELLSAATAAFGKADSMIRRVFGWEESDDDRTHPADAESAPPPPAATSSEPADLVPSVPALAISFAPSGQSTRSCLSEVRFGGQPDWLEEPLWPLSTQDGQPMEFVAQFAVHPTDFPWLDEPKVVYLFVSNDEYDPGGYETWDPFAGENALIVQPGATPDWVSCEPLLSGPTARPIELSVGLEPRLDPPVASISELGQLSDDDYRSWHEQVDYDKVGGTPNFFQGLEFPDFEGKSVGRDRTTAIPIFMVRSADAAALSLGDAGRGVGFLSPDQRSGAYLWFN
;
A
#
# COMPACT_ATOMS: atom_id res chain seq x y z
N MET A 1 -58.00 -28.38 -18.31
CA MET A 1 -57.40 -28.60 -16.97
C MET A 1 -56.70 -27.31 -16.56
N ALA A 2 -57.26 -26.62 -15.57
CA ALA A 2 -56.80 -25.31 -15.10
C ALA A 2 -56.02 -25.46 -13.78
N LYS A 3 -54.84 -24.82 -13.67
CA LYS A 3 -54.12 -24.56 -12.41
C LYS A 3 -53.45 -23.19 -12.54
N HIS A 4 -54.04 -22.17 -11.94
CA HIS A 4 -53.69 -21.58 -10.63
C HIS A 4 -52.54 -20.55 -10.70
N ARG A 5 -52.95 -19.28 -10.84
CA ARG A 5 -52.16 -18.07 -10.61
C ARG A 5 -52.39 -17.64 -9.15
N ALA A 6 -51.34 -17.63 -8.34
CA ALA A 6 -51.35 -16.99 -7.03
C ALA A 6 -50.94 -15.51 -7.17
N ARG A 7 -51.80 -14.60 -6.70
CA ARG A 7 -51.53 -13.17 -6.58
C ARG A 7 -51.05 -12.89 -5.15
N PHE A 8 -49.85 -12.32 -5.01
CA PHE A 8 -49.40 -11.72 -3.74
C PHE A 8 -49.85 -10.26 -3.68
N ASN A 9 -50.41 -9.87 -2.53
CA ASN A 9 -51.01 -8.58 -2.26
C ASN A 9 -50.20 -7.93 -1.13
N MET A 10 -49.38 -6.91 -1.42
CA MET A 10 -48.67 -6.14 -0.40
C MET A 10 -49.52 -4.96 0.04
N LYS A 11 -49.92 -4.96 1.32
CA LYS A 11 -50.56 -3.84 2.00
C LYS A 11 -49.51 -2.79 2.34
N SER A 12 -49.80 -1.55 1.96
CA SER A 12 -49.14 -0.34 2.45
C SER A 12 -49.52 -0.07 3.90
N GLU A 13 -48.54 0.14 4.78
CA GLU A 13 -48.76 0.78 6.08
C GLU A 13 -48.06 2.14 6.14
N LYS A 14 -48.89 3.16 6.38
CA LYS A 14 -48.50 4.54 6.64
C LYS A 14 -48.25 4.70 8.14
N GLY A 15 -47.14 5.38 8.46
CA GLY A 15 -47.18 6.50 9.38
C GLY A 15 -46.52 6.30 10.74
N ARG A 16 -45.55 7.17 11.06
CA ARG A 16 -45.69 8.18 12.12
C ARG A 16 -44.45 9.08 12.20
N SER A 17 -44.69 10.37 12.00
CA SER A 17 -43.77 11.46 12.35
C SER A 17 -44.01 11.89 13.80
N LYS A 18 -42.93 11.97 14.59
CA LYS A 18 -42.69 12.82 15.77
C LYS A 18 -41.15 12.96 15.84
N GLY A 19 -40.48 14.08 16.05
CA GLY A 19 -40.86 15.33 16.67
C GLY A 19 -39.76 15.69 17.69
N SER A 20 -38.94 16.69 17.35
CA SER A 20 -38.26 17.65 18.26
C SER A 20 -37.35 17.14 19.40
N ARG A 21 -36.05 17.50 19.34
CA ARG A 21 -35.44 18.39 20.36
C ARG A 21 -34.08 18.92 19.91
N ARG A 22 -33.99 20.24 19.75
CA ARG A 22 -32.74 21.02 19.76
C ARG A 22 -32.21 21.04 21.20
N GLN A 23 -30.94 20.72 21.40
CA GLN A 23 -30.16 21.17 22.53
C GLN A 23 -28.91 21.88 22.03
N SER A 24 -28.84 23.17 22.36
CA SER A 24 -27.69 24.04 22.20
C SER A 24 -26.72 23.80 23.34
N SER A 25 -25.49 23.42 23.02
CA SER A 25 -24.39 23.37 23.99
C SER A 25 -23.35 24.41 23.61
N SER A 26 -23.13 25.33 24.54
CA SER A 26 -22.21 26.45 24.51
C SER A 26 -20.75 26.03 24.38
N ARG A 27 -20.01 26.80 23.55
CA ARG A 27 -18.55 26.79 23.42
C ARG A 27 -17.87 27.19 24.74
N THR A 28 -16.90 26.39 25.17
CA THR A 28 -15.82 26.80 26.09
C THR A 28 -14.52 26.71 25.30
N THR A 29 -13.95 27.86 24.95
CA THR A 29 -12.60 27.99 24.38
C THR A 29 -11.58 27.96 25.50
N ALA A 30 -10.79 26.90 25.58
CA ALA A 30 -9.55 26.86 26.35
C ALA A 30 -8.38 26.93 25.36
N SER A 31 -7.60 28.00 25.47
CA SER A 31 -6.31 28.20 24.81
C SER A 31 -5.25 27.29 25.45
N PHE A 32 -4.69 26.37 24.69
CA PHE A 32 -3.48 25.62 25.05
C PHE A 32 -2.34 25.99 24.09
N GLY A 33 -1.15 26.15 24.69
CA GLY A 33 0.00 26.86 24.15
C GLY A 33 0.78 26.15 23.05
N LEU A 34 1.53 26.97 22.31
CA LEU A 34 2.56 26.60 21.36
C LEU A 34 3.77 25.99 22.09
N GLU A 35 3.90 24.67 22.06
CA GLU A 35 5.18 23.95 22.23
C GLU A 35 5.13 22.68 21.36
N SER A 36 5.32 22.80 20.04
CA SER A 36 5.43 21.62 19.15
C SER A 36 6.27 21.86 17.88
N HIS A 37 7.03 22.96 17.79
CA HIS A 37 7.74 23.31 16.55
C HIS A 37 9.24 22.93 16.52
N LEU A 38 9.79 22.40 17.62
CA LEU A 38 11.23 22.07 17.67
C LEU A 38 11.53 20.60 17.39
N GLU A 39 10.60 19.68 17.63
CA GLU A 39 10.80 18.24 17.33
C GLU A 39 10.62 17.92 15.83
N SER A 40 9.84 18.72 15.09
CA SER A 40 9.60 18.49 13.66
C SER A 40 10.83 18.76 12.80
N ASP A 41 11.62 19.77 13.16
CA ASP A 41 12.77 20.20 12.34
C ASP A 41 13.98 19.28 12.53
N GLU A 42 14.16 18.69 13.71
CA GLU A 42 15.18 17.65 13.94
C GLU A 42 14.83 16.33 13.23
N LEU A 43 13.55 15.92 13.24
CA LEU A 43 13.09 14.76 12.48
C LEU A 43 13.24 14.96 10.97
N LEU A 44 12.89 16.15 10.47
CA LEU A 44 13.02 16.49 9.04
C LEU A 44 14.50 16.60 8.62
N SER A 45 15.38 17.11 9.48
CA SER A 45 16.82 17.17 9.24
C SER A 45 17.48 15.79 9.30
N ALA A 46 17.07 14.92 10.23
CA ALA A 46 17.55 13.54 10.32
C ALA A 46 17.11 12.72 9.10
N ALA A 47 15.86 12.90 8.64
CA ALA A 47 15.36 12.32 7.41
C ALA A 47 16.18 12.81 6.20
N THR A 48 16.37 14.14 6.05
CA THR A 48 17.12 14.75 4.94
C THR A 48 18.57 14.26 4.86
N ALA A 49 19.25 14.06 6.00
CA ALA A 49 20.61 13.53 6.04
C ALA A 49 20.71 12.06 5.61
N ALA A 50 19.66 11.25 5.82
CA ALA A 50 19.60 9.87 5.36
C ALA A 50 19.41 9.76 3.83
N PHE A 51 18.90 10.79 3.15
CA PHE A 51 18.41 10.72 1.77
C PHE A 51 19.44 10.92 0.63
N GLY A 52 20.69 11.30 0.91
CA GLY A 52 21.70 11.59 -0.11
C GLY A 52 22.29 10.38 -0.87
N LYS A 53 21.81 9.15 -0.65
CA LYS A 53 22.37 7.88 -1.19
C LYS A 53 21.32 6.99 -1.88
N ALA A 54 20.33 7.57 -2.56
CA ALA A 54 19.12 6.85 -3.00
C ALA A 54 19.37 5.53 -3.77
N ASP A 55 20.25 5.47 -4.77
CA ASP A 55 20.46 4.24 -5.56
C ASP A 55 21.15 3.11 -4.76
N SER A 56 22.20 3.43 -3.98
CA SER A 56 22.83 2.45 -3.09
C SER A 56 21.94 2.10 -1.89
N MET A 57 21.05 3.02 -1.49
CA MET A 57 20.13 2.84 -0.37
C MET A 57 18.98 1.92 -0.77
N ILE A 58 18.39 2.04 -1.97
CA ILE A 58 17.38 1.08 -2.44
C ILE A 58 17.99 -0.31 -2.49
N ARG A 59 19.19 -0.44 -3.10
CA ARG A 59 19.89 -1.73 -3.18
C ARG A 59 20.22 -2.29 -1.79
N ARG A 60 20.60 -1.46 -0.82
CA ARG A 60 20.94 -1.92 0.54
C ARG A 60 19.73 -2.15 1.44
N VAL A 61 18.67 -1.34 1.30
CA VAL A 61 17.41 -1.41 2.08
C VAL A 61 16.55 -2.57 1.61
N PHE A 62 16.53 -2.86 0.31
CA PHE A 62 15.77 -3.96 -0.28
C PHE A 62 16.62 -5.19 -0.63
N GLY A 63 17.92 -5.15 -0.35
CA GLY A 63 18.83 -6.31 -0.48
C GLY A 63 19.16 -6.69 -1.92
N TRP A 64 19.22 -5.72 -2.84
CA TRP A 64 19.63 -5.89 -4.24
C TRP A 64 21.15 -5.79 -4.46
N GLU A 65 21.97 -5.97 -3.42
CA GLU A 65 23.40 -6.23 -3.64
C GLU A 65 23.54 -7.68 -4.12
N GLU A 66 23.93 -7.85 -5.40
CA GLU A 66 24.39 -9.15 -5.90
C GLU A 66 25.51 -9.63 -4.97
N SER A 67 25.35 -10.81 -4.38
CA SER A 67 26.48 -11.48 -3.75
C SER A 67 27.49 -11.78 -4.86
N ASP A 68 28.57 -11.01 -4.94
CA ASP A 68 29.79 -11.32 -5.71
C ASP A 68 30.50 -12.55 -5.10
N ASP A 69 29.77 -13.64 -4.87
CA ASP A 69 30.33 -14.93 -4.51
C ASP A 69 30.73 -15.65 -5.81
N ASP A 70 31.60 -14.98 -6.56
CA ASP A 70 32.33 -15.61 -7.65
C ASP A 70 33.35 -16.57 -7.05
N ARG A 71 33.25 -17.81 -7.53
CA ARG A 71 33.95 -18.97 -7.03
C ARG A 71 35.44 -18.87 -7.34
N THR A 72 36.23 -18.42 -6.37
CA THR A 72 37.66 -18.78 -6.33
C THR A 72 37.92 -19.80 -5.23
N HIS A 73 38.10 -21.05 -5.64
CA HIS A 73 38.74 -22.09 -4.84
C HIS A 73 40.13 -21.61 -4.37
N PRO A 74 40.51 -21.78 -3.09
CA PRO A 74 41.90 -21.77 -2.69
C PRO A 74 42.41 -23.22 -2.60
N ALA A 75 43.40 -23.52 -3.44
CA ALA A 75 44.37 -24.57 -3.14
C ALA A 75 45.38 -24.01 -2.13
N ASP A 76 45.71 -24.83 -1.13
CA ASP A 76 46.91 -24.82 -0.28
C ASP A 76 47.35 -23.47 0.36
N ALA A 77 47.10 -23.32 1.67
CA ALA A 77 47.82 -22.37 2.50
C ALA A 77 48.13 -22.94 3.90
N GLU A 78 49.43 -22.94 4.18
CA GLU A 78 50.12 -23.25 5.43
C GLU A 78 49.64 -22.45 6.65
N SER A 79 49.84 -23.07 7.82
CA SER A 79 49.58 -22.57 9.16
C SER A 79 50.16 -21.17 9.43
N ALA A 80 49.28 -20.17 9.60
CA ALA A 80 49.63 -18.84 10.12
C ALA A 80 49.13 -18.66 11.57
N PRO A 81 49.86 -17.91 12.43
CA PRO A 81 49.50 -17.69 13.83
C PRO A 81 48.25 -16.81 14.01
N PRO A 82 47.55 -16.91 15.17
CA PRO A 82 46.29 -16.20 15.39
C PRO A 82 46.49 -14.68 15.46
N PRO A 83 45.57 -13.88 14.90
CA PRO A 83 45.63 -12.42 14.99
C PRO A 83 45.34 -11.92 16.41
N PRO A 84 45.87 -10.75 16.80
CA PRO A 84 45.60 -10.13 18.09
C PRO A 84 44.14 -9.69 18.20
N ALA A 85 43.57 -9.84 19.40
CA ALA A 85 42.22 -9.43 19.73
C ALA A 85 42.04 -7.91 19.55
N ALA A 86 41.32 -7.52 18.51
CA ALA A 86 40.87 -6.16 18.28
C ALA A 86 39.55 -5.93 19.05
N THR A 87 39.64 -5.30 20.22
CA THR A 87 38.48 -4.65 20.86
C THR A 87 38.34 -3.25 20.26
N SER A 88 37.65 -3.16 19.12
CA SER A 88 37.12 -1.90 18.58
C SER A 88 35.61 -2.00 18.65
N SER A 89 35.01 -1.32 19.62
CA SER A 89 33.58 -1.03 19.60
C SER A 89 33.34 0.03 18.54
N GLU A 90 33.09 -0.39 17.30
CA GLU A 90 32.53 0.49 16.29
C GLU A 90 31.18 1.04 16.79
N PRO A 91 30.85 2.30 16.48
CA PRO A 91 29.53 2.85 16.81
C PRO A 91 28.49 1.93 16.17
N ALA A 92 27.50 1.49 16.96
CA ALA A 92 26.43 0.63 16.47
C ALA A 92 25.88 1.22 15.16
N ASP A 93 26.11 0.51 14.06
CA ASP A 93 25.63 0.90 12.75
C ASP A 93 24.13 1.19 12.87
N LEU A 94 23.74 2.41 12.48
CA LEU A 94 22.34 2.79 12.44
C LEU A 94 21.62 1.78 11.54
N VAL A 95 20.73 0.99 12.13
CA VAL A 95 19.91 0.03 11.40
C VAL A 95 19.18 0.81 10.31
N PRO A 96 19.32 0.43 9.02
CA PRO A 96 18.71 1.18 7.93
C PRO A 96 17.19 1.20 8.10
N SER A 97 16.58 2.38 8.14
CA SER A 97 15.13 2.55 8.24
C SER A 97 14.51 2.88 6.89
N VAL A 98 13.26 2.45 6.67
CA VAL A 98 12.51 2.68 5.43
C VAL A 98 11.48 3.78 5.64
N PRO A 99 11.51 4.88 4.85
CA PRO A 99 10.51 5.94 4.95
C PRO A 99 9.10 5.42 4.62
N ALA A 100 8.14 5.81 5.43
CA ALA A 100 6.73 5.50 5.26
C ALA A 100 5.87 6.72 5.62
N LEU A 101 4.68 6.80 5.04
CA LEU A 101 3.63 7.73 5.46
C LEU A 101 2.46 6.91 5.99
N ALA A 102 2.23 6.94 7.31
CA ALA A 102 1.12 6.26 7.95
C ALA A 102 -0.20 6.93 7.59
N ILE A 103 -1.16 6.13 7.14
CA ILE A 103 -2.49 6.57 6.74
C ILE A 103 -3.41 6.50 7.96
N SER A 104 -4.10 7.59 8.22
CA SER A 104 -5.18 7.65 9.20
C SER A 104 -6.46 8.14 8.53
N PHE A 105 -7.59 7.49 8.84
CA PHE A 105 -8.87 7.85 8.25
C PHE A 105 -9.60 8.84 9.15
N ALA A 106 -10.00 9.98 8.58
CA ALA A 106 -10.86 10.94 9.24
C ALA A 106 -12.24 10.96 8.56
N PRO A 107 -13.36 10.94 9.30
CA PRO A 107 -14.67 11.23 8.73
C PRO A 107 -14.62 12.62 8.07
N SER A 108 -14.89 12.69 6.76
CA SER A 108 -14.71 13.92 5.99
C SER A 108 -15.65 15.03 6.47
N GLY A 109 -15.11 15.93 7.29
CA GLY A 109 -15.77 17.18 7.67
C GLY A 109 -15.62 18.20 6.56
N GLN A 110 -16.38 18.03 5.47
CA GLN A 110 -16.37 18.83 4.23
C GLN A 110 -15.18 18.54 3.31
N SER A 111 -15.51 17.98 2.14
CA SER A 111 -14.64 17.78 0.98
C SER A 111 -13.89 19.06 0.63
N THR A 112 -12.58 19.06 0.88
CA THR A 112 -11.66 19.98 0.23
C THR A 112 -11.42 19.44 -1.17
N ARG A 113 -11.46 20.34 -2.15
CA ARG A 113 -11.40 20.05 -3.58
C ARG A 113 -10.32 19.03 -3.92
N SER A 114 -10.69 18.06 -4.76
CA SER A 114 -9.85 17.32 -5.72
C SER A 114 -8.46 17.95 -5.89
N CYS A 115 -7.46 17.27 -5.35
CA CYS A 115 -6.07 17.58 -5.58
C CYS A 115 -5.35 16.33 -6.04
N LEU A 116 -4.65 16.42 -7.18
CA LEU A 116 -3.80 15.34 -7.72
C LEU A 116 -2.67 14.92 -6.76
N SER A 117 -2.46 15.66 -5.67
CA SER A 117 -1.44 15.40 -4.67
C SER A 117 -1.94 14.67 -3.42
N GLU A 118 -3.15 14.10 -3.43
CA GLU A 118 -3.75 13.50 -2.24
C GLU A 118 -3.92 11.97 -2.37
N VAL A 119 -3.60 11.27 -1.28
CA VAL A 119 -4.03 9.89 -1.06
C VAL A 119 -5.52 9.91 -0.71
N ARG A 120 -6.31 9.00 -1.29
CA ARG A 120 -7.76 8.93 -1.01
C ARG A 120 -8.34 7.55 -1.26
N PHE A 121 -9.53 7.35 -0.68
CA PHE A 121 -10.32 6.13 -0.82
C PHE A 121 -11.76 6.48 -1.21
N GLY A 122 -12.26 5.81 -2.25
CA GLY A 122 -13.58 6.03 -2.83
C GLY A 122 -13.71 7.27 -3.72
N GLY A 123 -14.92 7.49 -4.22
CA GLY A 123 -15.24 8.60 -5.10
C GLY A 123 -14.91 8.29 -6.55
N GLN A 124 -14.20 9.20 -7.23
CA GLN A 124 -13.75 9.01 -8.61
C GLN A 124 -12.26 9.36 -8.69
N PRO A 125 -11.50 8.72 -9.59
CA PRO A 125 -10.11 9.09 -9.81
C PRO A 125 -10.00 10.49 -10.42
N ASP A 126 -8.94 11.21 -10.05
CA ASP A 126 -8.49 12.44 -10.67
C ASP A 126 -7.27 12.04 -11.46
N TRP A 127 -7.49 11.82 -12.75
CA TRP A 127 -6.46 11.35 -13.66
C TRP A 127 -5.36 12.41 -13.81
N LEU A 128 -4.11 11.98 -13.66
CA LEU A 128 -2.94 12.81 -13.94
C LEU A 128 -2.72 12.92 -15.46
N GLU A 129 -2.97 11.84 -16.18
CA GLU A 129 -2.87 11.73 -17.64
C GLU A 129 -4.22 11.31 -18.26
N GLU A 130 -4.20 10.70 -19.45
CA GLU A 130 -5.41 10.16 -20.07
C GLU A 130 -6.07 9.12 -19.16
N PRO A 131 -7.40 9.13 -18.99
CA PRO A 131 -8.09 8.12 -18.21
C PRO A 131 -7.81 6.70 -18.70
N LEU A 132 -7.53 5.79 -17.78
CA LEU A 132 -7.26 4.38 -18.09
C LEU A 132 -8.05 3.51 -17.13
N TRP A 133 -9.31 3.24 -17.47
CA TRP A 133 -10.22 2.49 -16.63
C TRP A 133 -10.08 0.99 -16.88
N PRO A 134 -9.59 0.17 -15.92
CA PRO A 134 -9.36 -1.25 -16.13
C PRO A 134 -10.67 -2.04 -16.30
N LEU A 135 -10.64 -3.05 -17.17
CA LEU A 135 -11.73 -4.00 -17.38
C LEU A 135 -11.38 -5.35 -16.76
N SER A 136 -12.35 -6.01 -16.12
CA SER A 136 -12.25 -7.40 -15.70
C SER A 136 -11.97 -8.30 -16.90
N THR A 137 -11.03 -9.23 -16.77
CA THR A 137 -10.74 -10.21 -17.83
C THR A 137 -11.85 -11.24 -17.95
N GLN A 138 -12.51 -11.55 -16.83
CA GLN A 138 -13.58 -12.54 -16.78
C GLN A 138 -14.86 -12.09 -17.50
N ASP A 139 -15.28 -10.83 -17.37
CA ASP A 139 -16.58 -10.37 -17.91
C ASP A 139 -16.53 -9.09 -18.76
N GLY A 140 -15.35 -8.46 -18.87
CA GLY A 140 -15.15 -7.23 -19.62
C GLY A 140 -15.82 -5.98 -19.03
N GLN A 141 -16.36 -6.06 -17.81
CA GLN A 141 -16.95 -4.90 -17.14
C GLN A 141 -15.86 -4.00 -16.53
N PRO A 142 -16.10 -2.67 -16.45
CA PRO A 142 -15.22 -1.77 -15.73
C PRO A 142 -15.09 -2.17 -14.26
N MET A 143 -13.84 -2.31 -13.79
CA MET A 143 -13.53 -2.55 -12.38
C MET A 143 -13.95 -1.35 -11.50
N GLU A 144 -14.10 -1.58 -10.21
CA GLU A 144 -14.42 -0.51 -9.26
C GLU A 144 -13.17 0.26 -8.86
N PHE A 145 -13.25 1.59 -8.90
CA PHE A 145 -12.22 2.45 -8.32
C PHE A 145 -12.26 2.34 -6.78
N VAL A 146 -11.13 1.98 -6.19
CA VAL A 146 -10.96 1.83 -4.74
C VAL A 146 -10.24 3.03 -4.15
N ALA A 147 -9.05 3.35 -4.65
CA ALA A 147 -8.17 4.33 -4.03
C ALA A 147 -7.20 4.96 -5.03
N GLN A 148 -6.69 6.13 -4.67
CA GLN A 148 -5.52 6.72 -5.33
C GLN A 148 -4.44 7.04 -4.30
N PHE A 149 -3.19 6.98 -4.73
CA PHE A 149 -2.02 7.31 -3.94
C PHE A 149 -1.12 8.26 -4.74
N ALA A 150 -1.00 9.50 -4.27
CA ALA A 150 0.01 10.42 -4.77
C ALA A 150 1.33 10.15 -4.03
N VAL A 151 2.41 9.91 -4.78
CA VAL A 151 3.76 9.64 -4.25
C VAL A 151 4.75 10.63 -4.86
N HIS A 152 5.58 11.24 -4.02
CA HIS A 152 6.50 12.30 -4.44
C HIS A 152 7.95 11.95 -4.10
N PRO A 153 8.93 12.33 -4.94
CA PRO A 153 10.36 12.13 -4.65
C PRO A 153 10.85 12.83 -3.37
N THR A 154 10.09 13.82 -2.88
CA THR A 154 10.38 14.49 -1.60
C THR A 154 10.15 13.58 -0.41
N ASP A 155 9.15 12.70 -0.48
CA ASP A 155 8.85 11.72 0.56
C ASP A 155 9.63 10.42 0.32
N PHE A 156 9.87 10.09 -0.96
CA PHE A 156 10.48 8.85 -1.43
C PHE A 156 11.59 9.12 -2.47
N PRO A 157 12.83 9.40 -2.05
CA PRO A 157 13.92 9.82 -2.95
C PRO A 157 14.36 8.77 -3.98
N TRP A 158 13.90 7.54 -3.84
CA TRP A 158 14.10 6.47 -4.80
C TRP A 158 13.17 6.56 -6.01
N LEU A 159 12.17 7.44 -5.97
CA LEU A 159 11.26 7.70 -7.06
C LEU A 159 11.87 8.70 -8.04
N ASP A 160 11.80 8.40 -9.35
CA ASP A 160 12.40 9.25 -10.38
C ASP A 160 11.63 10.56 -10.60
N GLU A 161 10.30 10.49 -10.46
CA GLU A 161 9.38 11.61 -10.67
C GLU A 161 8.08 11.40 -9.88
N PRO A 162 7.29 12.45 -9.60
CA PRO A 162 6.00 12.29 -8.93
C PRO A 162 5.09 11.31 -9.68
N LYS A 163 4.45 10.38 -8.96
CA LYS A 163 3.47 9.46 -9.52
C LYS A 163 2.12 9.58 -8.82
N VAL A 164 1.05 9.29 -9.54
CA VAL A 164 -0.25 8.95 -8.98
C VAL A 164 -0.56 7.52 -9.36
N VAL A 165 -0.93 6.73 -8.36
CA VAL A 165 -1.25 5.32 -8.50
C VAL A 165 -2.71 5.10 -8.17
N TYR A 166 -3.43 4.39 -9.04
CA TYR A 166 -4.85 4.14 -8.93
C TYR A 166 -5.11 2.64 -8.76
N LEU A 167 -5.83 2.28 -7.70
CA LEU A 167 -6.22 0.90 -7.41
C LEU A 167 -7.65 0.63 -7.88
N PHE A 168 -7.79 -0.41 -8.69
CA PHE A 168 -9.06 -0.93 -9.17
C PHE A 168 -9.20 -2.42 -8.85
N VAL A 169 -10.41 -2.86 -8.52
CA VAL A 169 -10.70 -4.26 -8.19
C VAL A 169 -12.06 -4.66 -8.76
N SER A 170 -12.19 -5.87 -9.29
CA SER A 170 -13.48 -6.44 -9.69
C SER A 170 -14.36 -6.71 -8.46
N ASN A 171 -15.64 -6.34 -8.54
CA ASN A 171 -16.58 -6.52 -7.42
C ASN A 171 -17.15 -7.95 -7.40
N ASP A 172 -16.95 -8.66 -6.28
CA ASP A 172 -17.35 -10.04 -6.06
C ASP A 172 -18.85 -10.24 -5.81
N GLU A 173 -19.64 -9.17 -5.59
CA GLU A 173 -21.09 -9.26 -5.35
C GLU A 173 -21.84 -9.95 -6.51
N TYR A 174 -21.23 -10.06 -7.69
CA TYR A 174 -21.85 -10.59 -8.90
C TYR A 174 -21.42 -12.02 -9.28
N ASP A 175 -20.41 -12.61 -8.64
CA ASP A 175 -19.91 -13.95 -9.00
C ASP A 175 -19.89 -14.94 -7.82
N PRO A 176 -20.72 -15.99 -7.83
CA PRO A 176 -20.66 -17.06 -6.82
C PRO A 176 -19.37 -17.90 -6.86
N GLY A 177 -18.57 -17.80 -7.94
CA GLY A 177 -17.24 -18.40 -8.05
C GLY A 177 -16.11 -17.56 -7.43
N GLY A 178 -16.35 -16.26 -7.22
CA GLY A 178 -15.37 -15.28 -6.77
C GLY A 178 -14.35 -14.92 -7.86
N TYR A 179 -14.01 -13.63 -7.94
CA TYR A 179 -12.91 -13.18 -8.78
C TYR A 179 -11.57 -13.45 -8.08
N GLU A 180 -10.53 -13.80 -8.84
CA GLU A 180 -9.16 -13.99 -8.34
C GLU A 180 -8.47 -12.64 -8.09
N THR A 181 -9.10 -11.77 -7.29
CA THR A 181 -8.63 -10.41 -7.05
C THR A 181 -7.32 -10.35 -6.26
N TRP A 182 -6.85 -11.49 -5.72
CA TRP A 182 -5.60 -11.64 -4.97
C TRP A 182 -4.39 -11.79 -5.87
N ASP A 183 -4.56 -12.35 -7.08
CA ASP A 183 -3.45 -12.53 -8.02
C ASP A 183 -3.27 -11.25 -8.86
N PRO A 184 -2.08 -10.61 -8.84
CA PRO A 184 -1.80 -9.38 -9.60
C PRO A 184 -1.94 -9.51 -11.12
N PHE A 185 -1.94 -10.74 -11.65
CA PHE A 185 -1.95 -11.03 -13.09
C PHE A 185 -3.20 -11.76 -13.57
N ALA A 186 -4.13 -12.11 -12.67
CA ALA A 186 -5.39 -12.76 -13.05
C ALA A 186 -6.35 -11.83 -13.82
N GLY A 187 -6.08 -10.52 -13.81
CA GLY A 187 -6.90 -9.53 -14.54
C GLY A 187 -8.19 -9.15 -13.80
N GLU A 188 -8.24 -9.38 -12.49
CA GLU A 188 -9.37 -9.04 -11.61
C GLU A 188 -9.04 -7.98 -10.53
N ASN A 189 -7.81 -7.48 -10.57
CA ASN A 189 -7.41 -6.22 -9.99
C ASN A 189 -6.47 -5.51 -10.97
N ALA A 190 -6.27 -4.21 -10.78
CA ALA A 190 -5.30 -3.47 -11.55
C ALA A 190 -4.73 -2.30 -10.75
N LEU A 191 -3.45 -2.03 -10.98
CA LEU A 191 -2.75 -0.88 -10.44
C LEU A 191 -2.21 0.00 -11.57
N ILE A 192 -2.92 1.10 -11.84
CA ILE A 192 -2.56 2.03 -12.91
C ILE A 192 -1.61 3.08 -12.35
N VAL A 193 -0.47 3.29 -13.02
CA VAL A 193 0.58 4.23 -12.61
C VAL A 193 0.67 5.34 -13.64
N GLN A 194 0.60 6.59 -13.19
CA GLN A 194 0.75 7.78 -14.03
C GLN A 194 1.80 8.74 -13.44
N PRO A 195 2.71 9.32 -14.25
CA PRO A 195 3.04 8.92 -15.61
C PRO A 195 3.58 7.48 -15.66
N GLY A 196 3.24 6.73 -16.70
CA GLY A 196 3.57 5.31 -16.78
C GLY A 196 3.12 4.63 -18.07
N ALA A 197 3.10 3.30 -18.03
CA ALA A 197 2.59 2.46 -19.10
C ALA A 197 1.55 1.50 -18.52
N THR A 198 0.44 1.34 -19.23
CA THR A 198 -0.54 0.28 -18.95
C THR A 198 0.17 -1.06 -19.13
N PRO A 199 0.17 -1.94 -18.12
CA PRO A 199 0.71 -3.27 -18.27
C PRO A 199 -0.04 -4.05 -19.36
N ASP A 200 0.65 -4.91 -20.10
CA ASP A 200 0.06 -5.65 -21.22
C ASP A 200 -0.94 -6.75 -20.79
N TRP A 201 -1.00 -7.08 -19.50
CA TRP A 201 -2.02 -7.95 -18.89
C TRP A 201 -3.27 -7.19 -18.43
N VAL A 202 -3.28 -5.86 -18.52
CA VAL A 202 -4.43 -5.03 -18.13
C VAL A 202 -5.08 -4.43 -19.38
N SER A 203 -6.36 -4.73 -19.59
CA SER A 203 -7.18 -4.06 -20.60
C SER A 203 -7.84 -2.82 -20.01
N CYS A 204 -7.84 -1.70 -20.74
CA CYS A 204 -8.43 -0.45 -20.28
C CYS A 204 -9.34 0.21 -21.33
N GLU A 205 -10.29 1.02 -20.85
CA GLU A 205 -11.04 1.98 -21.64
C GLU A 205 -10.79 3.43 -21.17
N PRO A 206 -10.88 4.44 -22.07
CA PRO A 206 -10.65 5.84 -21.72
C PRO A 206 -11.88 6.47 -21.04
N LEU A 207 -12.33 5.88 -19.94
CA LEU A 207 -13.49 6.35 -19.17
C LEU A 207 -13.06 7.38 -18.13
N LEU A 208 -13.62 8.58 -18.22
CA LEU A 208 -13.37 9.63 -17.21
C LEU A 208 -13.93 9.25 -15.84
N SER A 209 -15.05 8.53 -15.81
CA SER A 209 -15.78 8.15 -14.61
C SER A 209 -16.40 6.76 -14.77
N GLY A 210 -16.62 6.06 -13.67
CA GLY A 210 -17.12 4.69 -13.67
C GLY A 210 -17.48 4.17 -12.27
N PRO A 211 -17.60 2.84 -12.11
CA PRO A 211 -17.93 2.22 -10.83
C PRO A 211 -16.95 2.58 -9.71
N THR A 212 -17.40 2.62 -8.46
CA THR A 212 -16.51 2.84 -7.33
C THR A 212 -16.94 1.99 -6.16
N ALA A 213 -15.97 1.41 -5.46
CA ALA A 213 -16.19 0.59 -4.27
C ALA A 213 -16.96 1.37 -3.19
N ARG A 214 -16.85 2.70 -3.19
CA ARG A 214 -17.65 3.57 -2.33
C ARG A 214 -17.88 4.95 -2.94
N PRO A 215 -19.13 5.45 -2.98
CA PRO A 215 -19.43 6.78 -3.54
C PRO A 215 -18.89 7.97 -2.71
N ILE A 216 -18.60 7.75 -1.43
CA ILE A 216 -18.14 8.80 -0.51
C ILE A 216 -16.61 8.78 -0.49
N GLU A 217 -15.99 9.94 -0.63
CA GLU A 217 -14.54 10.11 -0.46
C GLU A 217 -14.16 10.19 1.03
N LEU A 218 -13.12 9.45 1.43
CA LEU A 218 -12.50 9.62 2.74
C LEU A 218 -11.33 10.59 2.66
N SER A 219 -11.31 11.52 3.61
CA SER A 219 -10.11 12.29 3.90
C SER A 219 -9.14 11.43 4.70
N VAL A 220 -7.86 11.48 4.31
CA VAL A 220 -6.79 10.78 5.01
C VAL A 220 -5.80 11.78 5.60
N GLY A 221 -5.31 11.49 6.80
CA GLY A 221 -4.12 12.13 7.36
C GLY A 221 -2.90 11.27 7.06
N LEU A 222 -1.79 11.91 6.71
CA LEU A 222 -0.50 11.27 6.49
C LEU A 222 0.47 11.70 7.58
N GLU A 223 1.09 10.72 8.25
CA GLU A 223 2.10 10.94 9.29
C GLU A 223 3.42 10.27 8.86
N PRO A 224 4.54 11.01 8.73
CA PRO A 224 5.83 10.40 8.44
C PRO A 224 6.26 9.41 9.51
N ARG A 225 6.74 8.25 9.08
CA ARG A 225 7.28 7.18 9.92
C ARG A 225 8.52 6.54 9.29
N LEU A 226 9.21 5.77 10.13
CA LEU A 226 10.37 4.98 9.76
C LEU A 226 10.09 3.54 10.12
N ASP A 227 9.96 2.69 9.11
CA ASP A 227 9.81 1.26 9.29
C ASP A 227 11.18 0.59 9.47
N PRO A 228 11.27 -0.52 10.22
CA PRO A 228 12.41 -1.42 10.13
C PRO A 228 12.55 -1.93 8.68
N PRO A 229 13.76 -2.29 8.22
CA PRO A 229 13.96 -2.80 6.87
C PRO A 229 13.24 -4.13 6.66
N VAL A 230 13.04 -4.51 5.40
CA VAL A 230 12.34 -5.75 5.07
C VAL A 230 13.23 -6.94 5.46
N ALA A 231 12.98 -7.53 6.64
CA ALA A 231 13.66 -8.73 7.07
C ALA A 231 13.31 -9.90 6.13
N SER A 232 14.31 -10.73 5.78
CA SER A 232 14.08 -11.96 5.03
C SER A 232 13.24 -12.95 5.85
N ILE A 233 12.61 -13.93 5.21
CA ILE A 233 11.89 -15.00 5.93
C ILE A 233 12.83 -15.72 6.91
N SER A 234 14.09 -15.92 6.53
CA SER A 234 15.07 -16.57 7.40
C SER A 234 15.36 -15.72 8.64
N GLU A 235 15.50 -14.40 8.49
CA GLU A 235 15.73 -13.49 9.63
C GLU A 235 14.49 -13.42 10.52
N LEU A 236 13.30 -13.25 9.94
CA LEU A 236 12.03 -13.25 10.68
C LEU A 236 11.81 -14.58 11.40
N GLY A 237 12.15 -15.71 10.78
CA GLY A 237 12.04 -17.04 11.38
C GLY A 237 13.06 -17.34 12.47
N GLN A 238 14.08 -16.49 12.63
CA GLN A 238 15.08 -16.57 13.72
C GLN A 238 14.73 -15.67 14.91
N LEU A 239 13.76 -14.76 14.75
CA LEU A 239 13.29 -13.92 15.85
C LEU A 239 12.56 -14.76 16.90
N SER A 240 12.65 -14.33 18.16
CA SER A 240 11.76 -14.85 19.19
C SER A 240 10.32 -14.40 18.93
N ASP A 241 9.32 -15.09 19.50
CA ASP A 241 7.91 -14.70 19.35
C ASP A 241 7.63 -13.25 19.78
N ASP A 242 8.34 -12.77 20.82
CA ASP A 242 8.19 -11.40 21.32
C ASP A 242 8.86 -10.39 20.40
N ASP A 243 10.05 -10.71 19.86
CA ASP A 243 10.73 -9.86 18.87
C ASP A 243 9.95 -9.79 17.55
N TYR A 244 9.42 -10.92 17.08
CA TYR A 244 8.56 -10.98 15.90
C TYR A 244 7.29 -10.16 16.11
N ARG A 245 6.61 -10.28 17.25
CA ARG A 245 5.43 -9.48 17.58
C ARG A 245 5.79 -7.99 17.60
N SER A 246 6.90 -7.62 18.23
CA SER A 246 7.35 -6.23 18.29
C SER A 246 7.70 -5.67 16.91
N TRP A 247 8.35 -6.45 16.04
CA TRP A 247 8.61 -6.07 14.66
C TRP A 247 7.30 -5.92 13.86
N HIS A 248 6.39 -6.89 13.98
CA HIS A 248 5.09 -6.88 13.30
C HIS A 248 4.26 -5.65 13.68
N GLU A 249 4.17 -5.31 14.97
CA GLU A 249 3.47 -4.11 15.44
C GLU A 249 4.05 -2.80 14.86
N GLN A 250 5.33 -2.78 14.52
CA GLN A 250 5.97 -1.62 13.89
C GLN A 250 5.58 -1.48 12.42
N VAL A 251 5.27 -2.56 11.70
CA VAL A 251 5.00 -2.52 10.25
C VAL A 251 3.52 -2.78 9.89
N ASP A 252 2.68 -3.27 10.79
CA ASP A 252 1.29 -3.66 10.48
C ASP A 252 0.28 -2.51 10.56
N TYR A 253 0.44 -1.53 9.67
CA TYR A 253 -0.44 -0.37 9.56
C TYR A 253 -0.63 0.09 8.11
N ASP A 254 -1.72 0.80 7.84
CA ASP A 254 -2.02 1.35 6.52
C ASP A 254 -0.99 2.44 6.18
N LYS A 255 -0.33 2.35 5.03
CA LYS A 255 0.80 3.22 4.71
C LYS A 255 1.03 3.43 3.22
N VAL A 256 1.74 4.50 2.89
CA VAL A 256 2.43 4.71 1.61
C VAL A 256 3.93 4.53 1.84
N GLY A 257 4.61 3.79 0.97
CA GLY A 257 6.00 3.36 1.15
C GLY A 257 6.17 2.36 2.29
N GLY A 258 7.32 2.41 2.97
CA GLY A 258 7.64 1.57 4.11
C GLY A 258 7.94 0.11 3.78
N THR A 259 7.96 -0.70 4.83
CA THR A 259 8.20 -2.14 4.76
C THR A 259 6.86 -2.88 4.74
N PRO A 260 6.57 -3.70 3.70
CA PRO A 260 5.36 -4.52 3.68
C PRO A 260 5.37 -5.56 4.80
N ASN A 261 4.19 -5.82 5.37
CA ASN A 261 3.99 -6.87 6.34
C ASN A 261 3.43 -8.12 5.66
N PHE A 262 4.32 -9.03 5.25
CA PHE A 262 3.94 -10.31 4.65
C PHE A 262 3.68 -11.36 5.72
N PHE A 263 2.45 -11.86 5.81
CA PHE A 263 2.12 -12.85 6.86
C PHE A 263 2.15 -14.31 6.37
N GLN A 264 1.99 -14.57 5.06
CA GLN A 264 2.04 -15.93 4.46
C GLN A 264 3.39 -16.28 3.83
N GLY A 265 4.37 -15.40 3.98
CA GLY A 265 5.66 -15.48 3.33
C GLY A 265 5.86 -14.34 2.35
N LEU A 266 7.11 -14.12 1.98
CA LEU A 266 7.49 -13.10 1.02
C LEU A 266 6.95 -13.45 -0.36
N GLU A 267 6.07 -12.59 -0.87
CA GLU A 267 5.46 -12.72 -2.19
C GLU A 267 5.58 -11.38 -2.91
N PHE A 268 6.20 -11.43 -4.09
CA PHE A 268 6.42 -10.26 -4.92
C PHE A 268 5.93 -10.55 -6.34
N PRO A 269 5.35 -9.56 -7.02
CA PRO A 269 5.04 -9.69 -8.44
C PRO A 269 6.35 -9.75 -9.24
N ASP A 270 6.48 -10.78 -10.06
CA ASP A 270 7.43 -10.88 -11.14
C ASP A 270 6.80 -10.24 -12.39
N PHE A 271 7.21 -9.00 -12.67
CA PHE A 271 6.70 -8.23 -13.81
C PHE A 271 7.10 -8.83 -15.17
N GLU A 272 8.20 -9.58 -15.24
CA GLU A 272 8.68 -10.18 -16.50
C GLU A 272 8.00 -11.53 -16.76
N GLY A 273 7.98 -12.40 -15.75
CA GLY A 273 7.34 -13.71 -15.83
C GLY A 273 5.83 -13.71 -15.59
N LYS A 274 5.27 -12.56 -15.17
CA LYS A 274 3.85 -12.39 -14.81
C LYS A 274 3.39 -13.45 -13.83
N SER A 275 4.14 -13.60 -12.75
CA SER A 275 3.90 -14.60 -11.73
C SER A 275 4.19 -14.04 -10.34
N VAL A 276 3.73 -14.73 -9.29
CA VAL A 276 4.10 -14.37 -7.92
C VAL A 276 5.33 -15.21 -7.52
N GLY A 277 6.41 -14.53 -7.15
CA GLY A 277 7.69 -15.13 -6.79
C GLY A 277 8.15 -14.73 -5.39
N ARG A 278 9.20 -15.41 -4.91
CA ARG A 278 9.89 -15.06 -3.66
C ARG A 278 11.10 -14.16 -3.88
N ASP A 279 11.46 -13.91 -5.14
CA ASP A 279 12.58 -13.05 -5.50
C ASP A 279 12.16 -11.58 -5.34
N ARG A 280 12.98 -10.84 -4.59
CA ARG A 280 12.75 -9.43 -4.20
C ARG A 280 13.22 -8.43 -5.26
N THR A 281 13.94 -8.89 -6.28
CA THR A 281 14.74 -8.02 -7.13
C THR A 281 13.92 -7.21 -8.14
N THR A 282 12.62 -7.48 -8.29
CA THR A 282 11.82 -6.93 -9.39
C THR A 282 10.65 -6.03 -8.99
N ALA A 283 10.41 -5.76 -7.71
CA ALA A 283 9.21 -5.03 -7.29
C ALA A 283 9.47 -4.08 -6.11
N ILE A 284 9.00 -2.83 -6.25
CA ILE A 284 9.14 -1.78 -5.23
C ILE A 284 7.79 -1.59 -4.54
N PRO A 285 7.64 -1.90 -3.24
CA PRO A 285 6.38 -1.66 -2.53
C PRO A 285 6.12 -0.16 -2.38
N ILE A 286 4.89 0.26 -2.67
CA ILE A 286 4.51 1.69 -2.67
C ILE A 286 3.34 2.03 -1.75
N PHE A 287 2.53 1.05 -1.38
CA PHE A 287 1.58 1.19 -0.28
C PHE A 287 1.23 -0.17 0.28
N MET A 288 0.75 -0.17 1.51
CA MET A 288 0.10 -1.32 2.13
C MET A 288 -1.21 -0.84 2.77
N VAL A 289 -2.29 -1.58 2.53
CA VAL A 289 -3.60 -1.34 3.13
C VAL A 289 -4.12 -2.63 3.72
N ARG A 290 -4.75 -2.55 4.88
CA ARG A 290 -5.37 -3.70 5.56
C ARG A 290 -6.85 -3.78 5.19
N SER A 291 -7.41 -4.97 5.37
CA SER A 291 -8.86 -5.19 5.33
C SER A 291 -9.53 -4.21 6.29
N ALA A 292 -10.30 -3.27 5.76
CA ALA A 292 -10.93 -2.22 6.53
C ALA A 292 -12.21 -1.73 5.85
N ASP A 293 -13.30 -1.70 6.61
CA ASP A 293 -14.59 -1.16 6.14
C ASP A 293 -14.46 0.27 5.58
N ALA A 294 -13.52 1.05 6.14
CA ALA A 294 -13.25 2.41 5.69
C ALA A 294 -12.77 2.45 4.23
N ALA A 295 -11.89 1.52 3.82
CA ALA A 295 -11.34 1.46 2.48
C ALA A 295 -12.29 0.81 1.45
N ALA A 296 -13.44 0.26 1.91
CA ALA A 296 -14.33 -0.59 1.10
C ALA A 296 -13.60 -1.73 0.39
N LEU A 297 -12.57 -2.27 1.05
CA LEU A 297 -11.71 -3.30 0.52
C LEU A 297 -11.80 -4.52 1.44
N SER A 298 -12.52 -5.55 0.99
CA SER A 298 -12.65 -6.82 1.69
C SER A 298 -11.51 -7.72 1.27
N LEU A 299 -10.50 -7.85 2.13
CA LEU A 299 -9.34 -8.72 1.89
C LEU A 299 -9.42 -10.00 2.71
N GLY A 300 -10.63 -10.51 2.97
CA GLY A 300 -10.85 -11.61 3.93
C GLY A 300 -10.48 -11.25 5.37
N ASP A 301 -10.18 -12.28 6.18
CA ASP A 301 -9.95 -12.14 7.62
C ASP A 301 -8.54 -11.59 7.89
N ALA A 302 -8.46 -10.29 8.20
CA ALA A 302 -7.21 -9.57 8.43
C ALA A 302 -6.23 -9.55 7.23
N GLY A 303 -6.73 -9.64 5.99
CA GLY A 303 -5.86 -9.57 4.83
C GLY A 303 -5.17 -8.21 4.64
N ARG A 304 -4.05 -8.24 3.92
CA ARG A 304 -3.27 -7.06 3.54
C ARG A 304 -3.11 -7.01 2.03
N GLY A 305 -3.30 -5.83 1.47
CA GLY A 305 -3.07 -5.51 0.08
C GLY A 305 -1.85 -4.64 -0.06
N VAL A 306 -0.97 -4.99 -0.99
CA VAL A 306 0.28 -4.27 -1.26
C VAL A 306 0.30 -3.87 -2.72
N GLY A 307 0.50 -2.58 -2.97
CA GLY A 307 0.80 -2.07 -4.31
C GLY A 307 2.30 -2.09 -4.55
N PHE A 308 2.70 -2.52 -5.74
CA PHE A 308 4.08 -2.55 -6.18
C PHE A 308 4.26 -1.77 -7.48
N LEU A 309 5.42 -1.12 -7.62
CA LEU A 309 5.93 -0.62 -8.90
C LEU A 309 6.92 -1.61 -9.50
N SER A 310 6.95 -1.67 -10.83
CA SER A 310 8.04 -2.28 -11.59
C SER A 310 9.37 -1.57 -11.32
N PRO A 311 10.54 -2.19 -11.61
CA PRO A 311 11.84 -1.58 -11.35
C PRO A 311 12.07 -0.28 -12.12
N ASP A 312 11.47 -0.16 -13.31
CA ASP A 312 11.47 1.05 -14.13
C ASP A 312 10.41 2.08 -13.72
N GLN A 313 9.62 1.79 -12.68
CA GLN A 313 8.57 2.65 -12.11
C GLN A 313 7.47 3.05 -13.11
N ARG A 314 7.30 2.28 -14.19
CA ARG A 314 6.31 2.57 -15.24
C ARG A 314 5.01 1.81 -15.09
N SER A 315 5.02 0.66 -14.41
CA SER A 315 3.88 -0.23 -14.30
C SER A 315 3.64 -0.61 -12.85
N GLY A 316 2.40 -0.94 -12.52
CA GLY A 316 1.98 -1.32 -11.19
C GLY A 316 1.40 -2.73 -11.15
N ALA A 317 1.53 -3.38 -9.99
CA ALA A 317 0.86 -4.64 -9.69
C ALA A 317 0.31 -4.58 -8.26
N TYR A 318 -0.87 -5.17 -8.05
CA TYR A 318 -1.50 -5.23 -6.73
C TYR A 318 -1.69 -6.69 -6.32
N LEU A 319 -1.17 -7.03 -5.15
CA LEU A 319 -1.23 -8.36 -4.57
C LEU A 319 -1.83 -8.24 -3.18
N TRP A 320 -2.73 -9.14 -2.81
CA TRP A 320 -3.21 -9.23 -1.44
C TRP A 320 -3.28 -10.66 -0.95
N PHE A 321 -3.17 -10.82 0.36
CA PHE A 321 -3.08 -12.11 1.04
C PHE A 321 -3.86 -12.06 2.36
N ASN A 322 -4.47 -13.18 2.76
CA ASN A 322 -5.37 -13.29 3.93
C ASN A 322 -5.24 -14.59 4.72
#